data_AF-A0A3D4PZ12-F1
#
_entry.id   AF-A0A3D4PZ12-F1
#
_cell.length_a   1.000
_cell.length_b   1.000
_cell.length_c   1.000
_cell.angle_alpha   90.00
_cell.angle_beta   90.00
_cell.angle_gamma   90.00
#
_symmetry.space_group_name_H-M   'P 1'
#
loop_
_entity.id
_entity.type
_entity.pdbx_description
1 polymer ?
#
loop_
_entity_poly.entity_id
_entity_poly.type
_entity_poly.pdbx_seq_one_letter_code
_entity_poly.pdbx_strand_id
1 'polypeptide(L)'
;MDAINQVFALFRINYHNQYYAAFKDNELLNQARRLWLNSLAQFAPETILRGARKVIEESEYLPTLHRMIRACQGEPSKFGLVDAHQAYVEACRAPSPKAAYAWSHPAVYHAGCASDWYFLTTNAEKTAFPIFERHYLKLCERVMNGTTLPAPNVPALPETIERPLSKEENAKRMEELRKQLDL
;
A
#
# COMPACT_ATOMS: atom_id res chain seq x y z
N MET A 1 10.09 6.02 28.61
CA MET A 1 8.94 5.17 28.97
C MET A 1 8.39 4.55 27.69
N ASP A 2 8.48 3.23 27.55
CA ASP A 2 7.97 2.46 26.41
C ASP A 2 6.49 2.81 26.11
N ALA A 3 6.14 3.05 24.84
CA ALA A 3 4.82 3.50 24.41
C ALA A 3 3.72 2.52 24.83
N ILE A 4 4.00 1.21 24.81
CA ILE A 4 3.06 0.18 25.26
C ILE A 4 2.72 0.34 26.73
N ASN A 5 3.70 0.61 27.60
CA ASN A 5 3.44 0.82 29.01
C ASN A 5 2.57 2.05 29.26
N GLN A 6 2.74 3.11 28.47
CA GLN A 6 1.87 4.29 28.54
C GLN A 6 0.43 3.97 28.09
N VAL A 7 0.26 3.21 27.01
CA VAL A 7 -1.07 2.77 26.55
C VAL A 7 -1.79 1.94 27.62
N PHE A 8 -1.10 0.96 28.22
CA PHE A 8 -1.70 0.15 29.29
C PHE A 8 -2.01 0.99 30.54
N ALA A 9 -1.19 2.00 30.86
CA ALA A 9 -1.50 2.95 31.94
C ALA A 9 -2.75 3.77 31.64
N LEU A 10 -2.91 4.26 30.40
CA LEU A 10 -4.09 4.99 29.95
C LEU A 10 -5.35 4.11 30.02
N PHE A 11 -5.28 2.86 29.55
CA PHE A 11 -6.40 1.94 29.61
C PHE A 11 -6.79 1.54 31.02
N ARG A 12 -5.81 1.40 31.92
CA ARG A 12 -6.08 1.14 33.34
C ARG A 12 -6.89 2.26 33.99
N ILE A 13 -6.66 3.51 33.59
CA ILE A 13 -7.37 4.68 34.14
C ILE A 13 -8.77 4.78 33.53
N ASN A 14 -8.90 4.67 32.21
CA ASN A 14 -10.17 4.88 31.50
C ASN A 14 -11.14 3.68 31.61
N TYR A 15 -10.62 2.45 31.67
CA TYR A 15 -11.42 1.22 31.68
C TYR A 15 -11.27 0.44 32.99
N HIS A 16 -11.14 1.13 34.12
CA HIS A 16 -10.73 0.58 35.42
C HIS A 16 -11.30 -0.82 35.73
N ASN A 17 -12.63 -0.97 35.81
CA ASN A 17 -13.27 -2.24 36.15
C ASN A 17 -12.98 -3.34 35.11
N GLN A 18 -13.06 -3.02 33.82
CA GLN A 18 -12.82 -3.98 32.74
C GLN A 18 -11.35 -4.39 32.68
N TYR A 19 -10.43 -3.45 32.93
CA TYR A 19 -9.00 -3.67 32.95
C TYR A 19 -8.61 -4.64 34.08
N TYR A 20 -9.09 -4.42 35.31
CA TYR A 20 -8.83 -5.36 36.41
C TYR A 20 -9.55 -6.69 36.24
N ALA A 21 -10.72 -6.72 35.60
CA ALA A 21 -11.39 -7.97 35.27
C ALA A 21 -10.60 -8.79 34.23
N ALA A 22 -10.01 -8.13 33.22
CA ALA A 22 -9.25 -8.76 32.16
C ALA A 22 -7.82 -9.15 32.57
N PHE A 23 -7.17 -8.33 33.40
CA PHE A 23 -5.75 -8.48 33.80
C PHE A 23 -5.60 -8.67 35.31
N LYS A 24 -6.24 -9.72 35.85
CA LYS A 24 -6.21 -10.05 37.28
C LYS A 24 -4.82 -10.49 37.77
N ASP A 25 -4.07 -11.13 36.89
CA ASP A 25 -2.74 -11.66 37.16
C ASP A 25 -1.67 -10.80 36.49
N ASN A 26 -0.59 -10.51 37.22
CA ASN A 26 0.59 -9.84 36.71
C ASN A 26 1.26 -10.66 35.59
N GLU A 27 1.20 -11.99 35.64
CA GLU A 27 1.74 -12.81 34.56
C GLU A 27 0.97 -12.60 33.26
N LEU A 28 -0.36 -12.67 33.31
CA LEU A 28 -1.24 -12.40 32.18
C LEU A 28 -1.07 -10.98 31.63
N LEU A 29 -0.93 -9.99 32.52
CA LEU A 29 -0.67 -8.61 32.12
C LEU A 29 0.67 -8.47 31.36
N ASN A 30 1.72 -9.13 31.84
CA ASN A 30 3.03 -9.11 31.17
C ASN A 30 2.99 -9.83 29.82
N GLN A 31 2.28 -10.97 29.73
CA GLN A 31 2.07 -11.67 28.47
C GLN A 31 1.30 -10.80 27.45
N ALA A 32 0.23 -10.14 27.89
CA ALA A 32 -0.54 -9.22 27.05
C ALA A 32 0.31 -8.04 26.56
N ARG A 33 1.12 -7.41 27.42
CA ARG A 33 2.03 -6.34 27.01
C ARG A 33 3.05 -6.80 25.98
N ARG A 34 3.66 -7.98 26.15
CA ARG A 34 4.59 -8.55 25.16
C ARG A 34 3.92 -8.81 23.83
N LEU A 35 2.70 -9.35 23.84
CA LEU A 35 1.92 -9.57 22.63
C LEU A 35 1.66 -8.24 21.90
N TRP A 36 1.21 -7.22 22.62
CA TRP A 36 0.93 -5.90 22.04
C TRP A 36 2.19 -5.22 21.54
N LEU A 37 3.31 -5.32 22.26
CA LEU A 37 4.60 -4.81 21.83
C LEU A 37 5.02 -5.43 20.50
N ASN A 38 4.96 -6.75 20.39
CA ASN A 38 5.35 -7.46 19.17
C ASN A 38 4.42 -7.11 17.99
N SER A 39 3.11 -7.07 18.23
CA SER A 39 2.13 -6.79 17.16
C SER A 39 2.09 -5.34 16.71
N LEU A 40 2.50 -4.39 17.57
CA LEU A 40 2.51 -2.97 17.24
C LEU A 40 3.92 -2.45 16.89
N ALA A 41 4.94 -3.32 16.86
CA ALA A 41 6.33 -2.96 16.58
C ALA A 41 6.53 -2.25 15.22
N GLN A 42 5.63 -2.48 14.28
CA GLN A 42 5.61 -1.83 12.96
C GLN A 42 5.19 -0.36 12.99
N PHE A 43 4.61 0.13 14.10
CA PHE A 43 4.16 1.51 14.23
C PHE A 43 5.13 2.34 15.07
N ALA A 44 5.30 3.60 14.69
CA ALA A 44 6.04 4.56 15.50
C ALA A 44 5.35 4.76 16.87
N PRO A 45 6.11 4.98 17.96
CA PRO A 45 5.58 5.24 19.31
C PRO A 45 4.46 6.28 19.35
N GLU A 46 4.61 7.37 18.60
CA GLU A 46 3.66 8.47 18.52
C GLU A 46 2.33 8.03 17.88
N THR A 47 2.40 7.15 16.86
CA THR A 47 1.23 6.56 16.21
C THR A 47 0.47 5.64 17.16
N ILE A 48 1.18 4.85 17.98
CA ILE A 48 0.59 3.99 19.00
C ILE A 48 -0.16 4.84 20.04
N LEU A 49 0.47 5.89 20.55
CA LEU A 49 -0.16 6.79 21.54
C LEU A 49 -1.38 7.52 20.96
N ARG A 50 -1.30 7.99 19.71
CA ARG A 50 -2.44 8.60 19.01
C ARG A 50 -3.58 7.59 18.84
N GLY A 51 -3.26 6.35 18.46
CA GLY A 51 -4.23 5.27 18.33
C GLY A 51 -4.95 4.98 19.65
N ALA A 52 -4.23 4.91 20.77
CA ALA A 52 -4.83 4.71 22.08
C ALA A 52 -5.82 5.83 22.46
N ARG A 53 -5.45 7.10 22.20
CA ARG A 53 -6.35 8.24 22.47
C ARG A 53 -7.64 8.16 21.65
N LYS A 54 -7.51 7.90 20.34
CA LYS A 54 -8.67 7.71 19.45
C LYS A 54 -9.59 6.59 19.95
N VAL A 55 -9.02 5.48 20.40
CA VAL A 55 -9.81 4.36 20.93
C VAL A 55 -10.56 4.73 22.20
N ILE A 56 -9.94 5.51 23.09
CA ILE A 56 -10.59 6.00 24.32
C ILE A 56 -11.76 6.93 23.98
N GLU A 57 -11.63 7.76 22.94
CA GLU A 57 -12.69 8.66 22.48
C GLU A 57 -13.86 7.92 21.81
N GLU A 58 -13.59 6.81 21.12
CA GLU A 58 -14.58 6.11 20.30
C GLU A 58 -15.19 4.85 20.96
N SER A 59 -14.59 4.33 22.02
CA SER A 59 -14.96 3.03 22.59
C SER A 59 -15.22 3.11 24.09
N GLU A 60 -16.43 2.69 24.47
CA GLU A 60 -16.85 2.54 25.87
C GLU A 60 -16.21 1.33 26.57
N TYR A 61 -15.62 0.41 25.81
CA TYR A 61 -15.06 -0.84 26.31
C TYR A 61 -13.55 -0.91 26.13
N LEU A 62 -12.90 -1.68 27.01
CA LEU A 62 -11.48 -1.98 26.91
C LEU A 62 -11.20 -2.59 25.53
N PRO A 63 -10.32 -1.98 24.73
CA PRO A 63 -10.15 -2.40 23.35
C PRO A 63 -9.40 -3.72 23.24
N THR A 64 -9.75 -4.47 22.19
CA THR A 64 -8.94 -5.60 21.74
C THR A 64 -7.70 -5.11 21.01
N LEU A 65 -6.69 -5.98 20.90
CA LEU A 65 -5.50 -5.70 20.08
C LEU A 65 -5.88 -5.37 18.63
N HIS A 66 -6.89 -6.04 18.06
CA HIS A 66 -7.36 -5.74 16.70
C HIS A 66 -7.91 -4.32 16.58
N ARG A 67 -8.69 -3.84 17.56
CA ARG A 67 -9.17 -2.45 17.58
C ARG A 67 -8.00 -1.46 17.68
N MET A 68 -7.00 -1.78 18.50
CA MET A 68 -5.80 -0.96 18.63
C MET A 68 -5.01 -0.88 17.32
N ILE A 69 -4.79 -2.01 16.63
CA ILE A 69 -4.11 -2.05 15.33
C ILE A 69 -4.83 -1.14 14.32
N ARG A 70 -6.16 -1.26 14.20
CA ARG A 70 -6.94 -0.40 13.30
C ARG A 70 -6.82 1.09 13.66
N ALA A 71 -6.84 1.41 14.95
CA ALA A 71 -6.68 2.79 15.39
C ALA A 71 -5.28 3.36 15.10
N CYS A 72 -4.24 2.52 15.14
CA CYS A 72 -2.88 2.90 14.74
C CYS A 72 -2.75 3.09 13.23
N GLN A 73 -3.34 2.19 12.43
CA GLN A 73 -3.36 2.29 10.97
C GLN A 73 -4.08 3.56 10.49
N GLY A 74 -5.13 3.98 11.18
CA GLY A 74 -5.89 5.18 10.84
C GLY A 74 -6.91 4.93 9.71
N GLU A 75 -7.38 6.01 9.10
CA GLU A 75 -8.33 5.95 7.99
C GLU A 75 -7.59 6.12 6.66
N PRO A 76 -7.77 5.20 5.68
CA PRO A 76 -7.11 5.28 4.38
C PRO A 76 -7.31 6.63 3.69
N SER A 77 -8.50 7.24 3.84
CA SER A 77 -8.83 8.54 3.26
C SER A 77 -7.89 9.67 3.68
N LYS A 78 -7.32 9.61 4.90
CA LYS A 78 -6.36 10.62 5.39
C LYS A 78 -5.01 10.56 4.68
N PHE A 79 -4.72 9.43 4.03
CA PHE A 79 -3.52 9.20 3.23
C PHE A 79 -3.78 9.36 1.74
N GLY A 80 -4.96 9.87 1.34
CA GLY A 80 -5.35 9.97 -0.07
C GLY A 80 -5.64 8.62 -0.73
N LEU A 81 -5.78 7.55 0.06
CA LEU A 81 -6.14 6.23 -0.44
C LEU A 81 -7.64 6.18 -0.70
N VAL A 82 -8.03 5.82 -1.91
CA VAL A 82 -9.43 5.63 -2.31
C VAL A 82 -9.93 4.24 -1.90
N ASP A 83 -11.24 4.04 -1.96
CA ASP A 83 -11.85 2.73 -1.70
C ASP A 83 -11.31 1.65 -2.65
N ALA A 84 -11.23 0.39 -2.20
CA ALA A 84 -10.66 -0.70 -2.97
C ALA A 84 -11.42 -0.97 -4.27
N HIS A 85 -12.75 -0.83 -4.26
CA HIS A 85 -13.58 -0.99 -5.46
C HIS A 85 -13.35 0.18 -6.43
N GLN A 86 -13.28 1.40 -5.92
CA GLN A 86 -12.96 2.58 -6.73
C GLN A 86 -11.57 2.47 -7.38
N ALA A 87 -10.56 2.04 -6.61
CA ALA A 87 -9.21 1.79 -7.12
C ALA A 87 -9.21 0.72 -8.23
N TYR A 88 -9.99 -0.36 -8.05
CA TYR A 88 -10.12 -1.40 -9.06
C TYR A 88 -10.76 -0.90 -10.35
N VAL A 89 -11.86 -0.14 -10.24
CA VAL A 89 -12.54 0.46 -11.40
C VAL A 89 -11.61 1.42 -12.15
N GLU A 90 -10.84 2.23 -11.43
CA GLU A 90 -9.81 3.09 -12.02
C GLU A 90 -8.73 2.28 -12.75
N ALA A 91 -8.22 1.21 -12.13
CA ALA A 91 -7.22 0.32 -12.70
C ALA A 91 -7.68 -0.30 -14.04
N CYS A 92 -8.93 -0.76 -14.08
CA CYS A 92 -9.55 -1.33 -15.28
C CYS A 92 -9.80 -0.29 -16.38
N ARG A 93 -10.17 0.96 -16.02
CA ARG A 93 -10.49 2.02 -16.98
C ARG A 93 -9.30 2.81 -17.49
N ALA A 94 -8.15 2.77 -16.82
CA ALA A 94 -7.00 3.54 -17.22
C ALA A 94 -6.55 3.18 -18.66
N PRO A 95 -6.32 4.15 -19.56
CA PRO A 95 -5.76 3.89 -20.88
C PRO A 95 -4.29 3.45 -20.80
N SER A 96 -3.82 2.77 -21.85
CA SER A 96 -2.38 2.53 -22.05
C SER A 96 -1.72 3.76 -22.67
N PRO A 97 -0.50 4.14 -22.27
CA PRO A 97 0.37 3.49 -21.29
C PRO A 97 0.00 3.82 -19.83
N LYS A 98 -0.20 2.77 -19.03
CA LYS A 98 -0.64 2.86 -17.62
C LYS A 98 0.31 3.68 -16.73
N ALA A 99 1.60 3.76 -17.08
CA ALA A 99 2.57 4.54 -16.35
C ALA A 99 2.38 6.06 -16.47
N ALA A 100 1.84 6.55 -17.60
CA ALA A 100 1.60 7.96 -17.85
C ALA A 100 0.21 8.44 -17.39
N TYR A 101 -0.58 7.55 -16.80
CA TYR A 101 -1.91 7.86 -16.33
C TYR A 101 -1.89 8.64 -15.01
N ALA A 102 -2.80 9.60 -14.86
CA ALA A 102 -2.95 10.40 -13.65
C ALA A 102 -3.72 9.61 -12.58
N TRP A 103 -3.02 8.73 -11.88
CA TRP A 103 -3.60 7.89 -10.83
C TRP A 103 -4.04 8.72 -9.61
N SER A 104 -5.20 8.38 -9.05
CA SER A 104 -5.68 8.98 -7.79
C SER A 104 -4.67 8.79 -6.65
N HIS A 105 -4.02 7.64 -6.61
CA HIS A 105 -2.92 7.35 -5.68
C HIS A 105 -1.94 6.34 -6.30
N PRO A 106 -0.61 6.46 -6.06
CA PRO A 106 0.38 5.51 -6.57
C PRO A 106 0.11 4.04 -6.18
N ALA A 107 -0.56 3.82 -5.04
CA ALA A 107 -0.99 2.49 -4.59
C ALA A 107 -1.90 1.78 -5.61
N VAL A 108 -2.73 2.51 -6.35
CA VAL A 108 -3.63 1.95 -7.38
C VAL A 108 -2.80 1.37 -8.52
N TYR A 109 -1.81 2.12 -9.00
CA TYR A 109 -0.88 1.67 -10.04
C TYR A 109 -0.10 0.43 -9.62
N HIS A 110 0.50 0.44 -8.43
CA HIS A 110 1.28 -0.69 -7.93
C HIS A 110 0.41 -1.94 -7.68
N ALA A 111 -0.83 -1.76 -7.22
CA ALA A 111 -1.77 -2.86 -7.06
C ALA A 111 -2.14 -3.48 -8.41
N GLY A 112 -2.38 -2.65 -9.43
CA GLY A 112 -2.66 -3.12 -10.79
C GLY A 112 -1.47 -3.84 -11.41
N CYS A 113 -0.26 -3.34 -11.21
CA CYS A 113 0.97 -4.02 -11.65
C CYS A 113 1.14 -5.38 -10.96
N ALA A 114 0.93 -5.46 -9.63
CA ALA A 114 1.03 -6.70 -8.88
C ALA A 114 -0.06 -7.73 -9.23
N SER A 115 -1.22 -7.26 -9.70
CA SER A 115 -2.36 -8.10 -10.10
C SER A 115 -2.35 -8.50 -11.56
N ASP A 116 -1.33 -8.08 -12.33
CA ASP A 116 -1.21 -8.19 -13.78
C ASP A 116 -2.33 -7.44 -14.54
N TRP A 117 -1.94 -6.41 -15.30
CA TRP A 117 -2.85 -5.61 -16.11
C TRP A 117 -3.65 -6.45 -17.12
N TYR A 118 -3.03 -7.47 -17.72
CA TYR A 118 -3.72 -8.35 -18.67
C TYR A 118 -4.80 -9.14 -17.93
N PHE A 119 -4.45 -9.72 -16.78
CA PHE A 119 -5.38 -10.47 -15.95
C PHE A 119 -6.60 -9.64 -15.54
N LEU A 120 -6.40 -8.39 -15.13
CA LEU A 120 -7.49 -7.47 -14.78
C LEU A 120 -8.40 -7.13 -15.96
N THR A 121 -7.87 -7.05 -17.18
CA THR A 121 -8.67 -6.75 -18.38
C THR A 121 -9.41 -7.94 -18.96
N THR A 122 -8.87 -9.15 -18.82
CA THR A 122 -9.43 -10.36 -19.45
C THR A 122 -10.46 -11.06 -18.57
N ASN A 123 -10.33 -10.99 -17.26
CA ASN A 123 -11.18 -11.73 -16.33
C ASN A 123 -12.39 -10.92 -15.86
N ALA A 124 -13.45 -11.62 -15.47
CA ALA A 124 -14.62 -11.00 -14.88
C ALA A 124 -14.28 -10.39 -13.50
N GLU A 125 -15.00 -9.36 -13.11
CA GLU A 125 -14.82 -8.68 -11.82
C GLU A 125 -14.88 -9.62 -10.62
N LYS A 126 -15.78 -10.62 -10.63
CA LYS A 126 -15.91 -11.59 -9.54
C LYS A 126 -14.63 -12.38 -9.25
N THR A 127 -13.77 -12.60 -10.25
CA THR A 127 -12.49 -13.30 -10.09
C THR A 127 -11.32 -12.34 -9.93
N ALA A 128 -11.31 -11.24 -10.68
CA ALA A 128 -10.20 -10.28 -10.67
C ALA A 128 -10.19 -9.37 -9.43
N PHE A 129 -11.36 -8.91 -8.97
CA PHE A 129 -11.46 -7.95 -7.87
C PHE A 129 -10.87 -8.45 -6.55
N PRO A 130 -11.15 -9.68 -6.05
CA PRO A 130 -10.58 -10.14 -4.78
C PRO A 130 -9.05 -10.25 -4.78
N ILE A 131 -8.46 -10.50 -5.95
CA ILE A 131 -7.00 -10.56 -6.10
C ILE A 131 -6.43 -9.14 -6.04
N PHE A 132 -7.01 -8.22 -6.81
CA PHE A 132 -6.63 -6.82 -6.77
C PHE A 132 -6.79 -6.21 -5.37
N GLU A 133 -7.92 -6.43 -4.72
CA GLU A 133 -8.22 -5.93 -3.37
C GLU A 133 -7.15 -6.37 -2.37
N ARG A 134 -6.74 -7.65 -2.39
CA ARG A 134 -5.68 -8.15 -1.52
C ARG A 134 -4.35 -7.43 -1.74
N HIS A 135 -3.96 -7.17 -2.99
CA HIS A 135 -2.75 -6.42 -3.30
C HIS A 135 -2.86 -4.96 -2.88
N TYR A 136 -3.98 -4.33 -3.19
CA TYR A 136 -4.26 -2.94 -2.84
C TYR A 136 -4.26 -2.72 -1.33
N LEU A 137 -4.96 -3.54 -0.55
CA LEU A 137 -5.01 -3.42 0.91
C LEU A 137 -3.63 -3.57 1.56
N LYS A 138 -2.79 -4.49 1.06
CA LYS A 138 -1.40 -4.62 1.53
C LYS A 138 -0.56 -3.38 1.23
N LEU A 139 -0.75 -2.76 0.07
CA LEU A 139 -0.07 -1.52 -0.28
C LEU A 139 -0.57 -0.34 0.55
N CYS A 140 -1.88 -0.25 0.76
CA CYS A 140 -2.51 0.73 1.66
C CYS A 140 -1.92 0.62 3.07
N GLU A 141 -1.78 -0.59 3.62
CA GLU A 141 -1.16 -0.80 4.93
C GLU A 141 0.29 -0.32 4.96
N ARG A 142 1.09 -0.61 3.93
CA ARG A 142 2.48 -0.11 3.83
C ARG A 142 2.55 1.41 3.78
N VAL A 143 1.67 2.05 3.01
CA VAL A 143 1.58 3.52 2.91
C VAL A 143 1.19 4.13 4.26
N MET A 144 0.19 3.56 4.92
CA MET A 144 -0.25 3.99 6.25
C MET A 144 0.84 3.80 7.31
N ASN A 145 1.70 2.79 7.17
CA ASN A 145 2.88 2.58 8.02
C ASN A 145 4.07 3.50 7.67
N GLY A 146 3.90 4.46 6.74
CA GLY A 146 4.91 5.44 6.38
C GLY A 146 5.81 5.06 5.21
N THR A 147 5.51 3.98 4.48
CA THR A 147 6.24 3.63 3.26
C THR A 147 5.80 4.52 2.10
N THR A 148 6.72 5.31 1.54
CA THR A 148 6.47 6.04 0.29
C THR A 148 6.55 5.09 -0.90
N LEU A 149 5.45 4.93 -1.65
CA LEU A 149 5.47 4.18 -2.90
C LEU A 149 6.10 5.03 -4.01
N PRO A 150 6.99 4.47 -4.84
CA PRO A 150 7.58 5.21 -5.94
C PRO A 150 6.50 5.62 -6.94
N ALA A 151 6.67 6.80 -7.55
CA ALA A 151 5.79 7.22 -8.64
C ALA A 151 5.87 6.21 -9.81
N PRO A 152 4.78 6.03 -10.58
CA PRO A 152 4.79 5.23 -11.79
C PRO A 152 5.93 5.68 -12.72
N ASN A 153 6.82 4.75 -13.08
CA ASN A 153 7.95 5.08 -13.94
C ASN A 153 7.43 5.21 -15.38
N VAL A 154 7.25 6.44 -15.85
CA VAL A 154 7.01 6.71 -17.26
C VAL A 154 8.32 6.39 -17.98
N PRO A 155 8.41 5.33 -18.81
CA PRO A 155 9.57 5.19 -19.66
C PRO A 155 9.66 6.48 -20.48
N ALA A 156 10.76 7.22 -20.31
CA ALA A 156 11.01 8.39 -21.14
C ALA A 156 10.87 7.96 -22.59
N LEU A 157 10.21 8.79 -23.40
CA LEU A 157 10.24 8.60 -24.85
C LEU A 157 11.72 8.45 -25.24
N PRO A 158 12.08 7.43 -26.05
CA PRO A 158 13.45 7.36 -26.54
C PRO A 158 13.79 8.70 -27.19
N GLU A 159 14.87 9.36 -26.73
CA GLU A 159 15.34 10.63 -27.30
C GLU A 159 15.59 10.52 -28.80
N THR A 160 15.86 9.30 -29.27
CA THR A 160 16.01 8.96 -30.67
C THR A 160 14.66 8.85 -31.36
N ILE A 161 14.23 9.96 -31.94
CA ILE A 161 13.40 9.91 -33.15
C ILE A 161 14.27 9.23 -34.22
N GLU A 162 14.06 7.93 -34.45
CA GLU A 162 14.65 7.25 -35.61
C GLU A 162 14.14 7.97 -36.86
N ARG A 163 14.95 8.89 -37.41
CA ARG A 163 14.66 9.49 -38.71
C ARG A 163 14.84 8.36 -39.73
N PRO A 164 13.78 7.95 -40.45
CA PRO A 164 13.94 6.96 -41.49
C PRO A 164 14.98 7.48 -42.49
N LEU A 165 15.98 6.66 -42.80
CA LEU A 165 17.00 7.00 -43.78
C LEU A 165 16.35 7.37 -45.10
N SER A 166 16.88 8.40 -45.76
CA SER A 166 16.44 8.72 -47.11
C SER A 166 16.68 7.53 -48.04
N LYS A 167 15.92 7.43 -49.13
CA LYS A 167 16.07 6.32 -50.11
C LYS A 167 17.51 6.18 -50.61
N GLU A 168 18.20 7.30 -50.79
CA GLU A 168 19.58 7.33 -51.27
C GLU A 168 20.59 6.82 -50.23
N GLU A 169 20.42 7.18 -48.96
CA GLU A 169 21.29 6.71 -47.86
C GLU A 169 21.06 5.23 -47.56
N ASN A 170 19.82 4.75 -47.66
CA ASN A 170 19.50 3.32 -47.57
C ASN A 170 20.15 2.51 -48.70
N ALA A 171 20.11 3.01 -49.94
CA ALA A 171 20.72 2.34 -51.07
C ALA A 171 22.24 2.20 -50.90
N LYS A 172 22.92 3.27 -50.46
CA LYS A 172 24.37 3.25 -50.20
C LYS A 172 24.75 2.27 -49.09
N ARG A 173 24.02 2.27 -47.97
CA ARG A 173 24.27 1.31 -46.87
C ARG A 173 24.00 -0.13 -47.27
N MET A 174 22.97 -0.37 -48.08
CA MET A 174 22.68 -1.71 -48.62
C MET A 174 23.78 -2.18 -49.57
N GLU A 175 24.37 -1.28 -50.36
CA GLU A 175 25.48 -1.59 -51.26
C GLU A 175 26.78 -1.85 -50.50
N GLU A 176 27.05 -1.08 -49.43
CA GLU A 176 28.14 -1.34 -48.49
C GLU A 176 27.98 -2.68 -47.76
N LEU A 177 26.76 -3.01 -47.31
CA LEU A 177 26.46 -4.31 -46.68
C LEU A 177 26.64 -5.47 -47.66
N ARG A 178 26.24 -5.31 -48.93
CA ARG A 178 26.46 -6.33 -49.97
C ARG A 178 27.95 -6.56 -50.23
N LYS A 179 28.74 -5.49 -50.30
CA LYS A 179 30.22 -5.58 -50.41
C LYS A 179 30.86 -6.23 -49.19
N GLN A 180 30.35 -6.00 -47.99
CA GLN A 180 30.85 -6.65 -46.77
C GLN A 180 30.47 -8.13 -46.67
N LEU A 181 29.39 -8.54 -47.33
CA LEU A 181 28.88 -9.91 -47.34
C LEU A 181 29.32 -10.71 -48.58
N ASP A 182 30.20 -10.16 -49.43
CA ASP A 182 30.70 -10.76 -50.67
C ASP A 182 29.57 -11.29 -51.60
N LEU A 183 28.49 -10.50 -51.72
CA LEU A 183 27.32 -10.75 -52.58
C LEU A 183 27.21 -9.75 -53.73
#